data_AF-A0ABD1X2P1-F1
#
_entry.id   AF-A0ABD1X2P1-F1
#
_cell.length_a   1.000
_cell.length_b   1.000
_cell.length_c   1.000
_cell.angle_alpha   90.00
_cell.angle_beta   90.00
_cell.angle_gamma   90.00
#
_symmetry.space_group_name_H-M   'P 1'
#
loop_
_entity.id
_entity.type
_entity.pdbx_description
1 polymer ?
#
loop_
_entity_poly.entity_id
_entity_poly.type
_entity_poly.pdbx_seq_one_letter_code
_entity_poly.pdbx_strand_id
1 'polypeptide(L)'
;MKIFQVSFIFLVLVITWLEVSQDYECQPTRCGDSGPIIKFPFRLKDQQEHCGYLGFELSCTESNNTEFELQFLVTASTNNVVLPLFAKVWIWEIDYKAQLIYINNFTAKSCLPG
;
A
#
# COMPACT_ATOMS: atom_id res chain seq x y z
N MET A 1 20.11 -49.40 -8.77
CA MET A 1 19.62 -49.05 -7.41
C MET A 1 20.42 -47.92 -6.75
N LYS A 2 21.76 -47.91 -6.81
CA LYS A 2 22.61 -46.83 -6.24
C LYS A 2 22.43 -45.46 -6.91
N ILE A 3 22.33 -45.41 -8.24
CA ILE A 3 22.10 -44.17 -9.01
C ILE A 3 20.79 -43.48 -8.61
N PHE A 4 19.74 -44.27 -8.33
CA PHE A 4 18.43 -43.77 -7.97
C PHE A 4 18.45 -43.14 -6.57
N GLN A 5 19.20 -43.72 -5.64
CA GLN A 5 19.43 -43.12 -4.32
C GLN A 5 20.23 -41.82 -4.41
N VAL A 6 21.28 -41.77 -5.23
CA VAL A 6 22.09 -40.54 -5.40
C VAL A 6 21.24 -39.43 -6.02
N SER A 7 20.45 -39.75 -7.04
CA SER A 7 19.51 -38.81 -7.65
C SER A 7 18.47 -38.30 -6.65
N PHE A 8 17.92 -39.19 -5.82
CA PHE A 8 16.97 -38.82 -4.77
C PHE A 8 17.59 -37.90 -3.71
N ILE A 9 18.82 -38.18 -3.26
CA ILE A 9 19.54 -37.33 -2.30
C ILE A 9 19.82 -35.95 -2.89
N PHE A 10 20.26 -35.89 -4.15
CA PHE A 10 20.47 -34.62 -4.85
C PHE A 10 19.17 -33.83 -4.98
N LEU A 11 18.07 -34.51 -5.31
CA LEU A 11 16.76 -33.89 -5.44
C LEU A 11 16.31 -33.31 -4.09
N VAL A 12 16.41 -34.07 -2.99
CA VAL A 12 16.13 -33.62 -1.61
C VAL A 12 16.98 -32.41 -1.23
N LEU A 13 18.27 -32.42 -1.54
CA LEU A 13 19.15 -31.28 -1.28
C LEU A 13 18.67 -30.04 -2.04
N VAL A 14 18.35 -30.15 -3.33
CA VAL A 14 17.84 -29.02 -4.13
C VAL A 14 16.54 -28.44 -3.54
N ILE A 15 15.62 -29.27 -3.01
CA ILE A 15 14.39 -28.76 -2.36
C ILE A 15 14.69 -28.05 -1.03
N THR A 16 15.72 -28.49 -0.29
CA THR A 16 16.11 -27.82 0.98
C THR A 16 16.80 -26.48 0.77
N TRP A 17 17.46 -26.27 -0.38
CA TRP A 17 18.04 -24.97 -0.76
C TRP A 17 17.05 -24.08 -1.52
N LEU A 18 15.85 -24.60 -1.84
CA LEU A 18 14.79 -23.77 -2.39
C LEU A 18 14.24 -22.91 -1.25
N GLU A 19 14.89 -21.77 -1.02
CA GLU A 19 14.30 -20.70 -0.23
C GLU A 19 13.01 -20.28 -0.93
N VAL A 20 11.89 -20.72 -0.36
CA VAL A 20 10.59 -20.23 -0.75
C VAL A 20 10.55 -18.76 -0.33
N SER A 21 10.78 -17.85 -1.28
CA SER A 21 10.54 -16.41 -1.09
C SER A 21 9.02 -16.18 -1.03
N GLN A 22 8.36 -16.71 0.00
CA GLN A 22 6.93 -16.54 0.23
C GLN A 22 6.75 -15.33 1.13
N ASP A 23 6.50 -14.18 0.49
CA ASP A 23 5.35 -13.31 0.82
C ASP A 23 5.25 -12.75 2.26
N TYR A 24 6.24 -13.00 3.13
CA TYR A 24 6.30 -12.44 4.48
C TYR A 24 6.46 -10.92 4.46
N GLU A 25 7.02 -10.42 3.36
CA GLU A 25 7.30 -9.01 3.13
C GLU A 25 6.03 -8.19 2.87
N CYS A 26 5.08 -8.76 2.14
CA CYS A 26 3.84 -8.08 1.73
C CYS A 26 2.61 -8.56 2.49
N GLN A 27 2.81 -9.06 3.72
CA GLN A 27 1.70 -9.46 4.58
C GLN A 27 0.76 -8.28 4.82
N PRO A 28 -0.56 -8.53 4.92
CA PRO A 28 -1.51 -7.49 5.25
C PRO A 28 -1.18 -6.84 6.60
N THR A 29 -1.15 -5.51 6.63
CA THR A 29 -0.84 -4.69 7.81
C THR A 29 -2.04 -3.81 8.18
N ARG A 30 -1.93 -3.01 9.25
CA ARG A 30 -2.93 -2.01 9.65
C ARG A 30 -2.30 -0.95 10.55
N CYS A 31 -2.84 0.27 10.54
CA CYS A 31 -2.53 1.28 11.55
C CYS A 31 -3.43 1.05 12.77
N GLY A 32 -2.85 0.60 13.88
CA GLY A 32 -3.58 0.26 15.10
C GLY A 32 -4.61 -0.87 14.91
N ASP A 33 -5.24 -1.29 16.01
CA ASP A 33 -6.15 -2.45 15.97
C ASP A 33 -7.45 -2.17 15.21
N SER A 34 -7.92 -0.92 15.24
CA SER A 34 -9.19 -0.46 14.65
C SER A 34 -9.05 0.09 13.23
N GLY A 35 -7.84 0.16 12.68
CA GLY A 35 -7.62 0.63 11.31
C GLY A 35 -8.05 -0.39 10.25
N PRO A 36 -8.24 0.05 8.99
CA PRO A 36 -8.48 -0.84 7.87
C PRO A 36 -7.28 -1.78 7.65
N ILE A 37 -7.56 -2.96 7.12
CA ILE A 37 -6.50 -3.85 6.63
C ILE A 37 -5.89 -3.25 5.37
N ILE A 38 -4.58 -3.06 5.39
CA ILE A 38 -3.75 -2.53 4.30
C ILE A 38 -3.10 -3.71 3.58
N LYS A 39 -3.35 -3.81 2.28
CA LYS A 39 -2.76 -4.81 1.38
C LYS A 39 -2.87 -4.30 -0.05
N PHE A 40 -2.20 -5.00 -0.97
CA PHE A 40 -2.22 -4.70 -2.41
C PHE A 40 -3.65 -4.34 -2.89
N PRO A 41 -3.84 -3.20 -3.59
CA PRO A 41 -2.80 -2.36 -4.21
C PRO A 41 -2.16 -1.32 -3.28
N PHE A 42 -2.66 -1.15 -2.06
CA PHE A 42 -2.12 -0.22 -1.09
C PHE A 42 -0.96 -0.85 -0.32
N ARG A 43 0.00 -0.02 0.07
CA ARG A 43 1.10 -0.41 0.96
C ARG A 43 1.36 0.70 1.95
N LEU A 44 1.95 0.39 3.10
CA LEU A 44 2.54 1.41 3.94
C LEU A 44 3.86 1.91 3.32
N LYS A 45 4.21 3.18 3.57
CA LYS A 45 5.46 3.79 3.04
C LYS A 45 6.74 3.04 3.43
N ASP A 46 6.73 2.31 4.54
CA ASP A 46 7.83 1.49 5.06
C ASP A 46 7.88 0.06 4.49
N GLN A 47 6.84 -0.39 3.77
CA GLN A 47 6.87 -1.66 3.06
C GLN A 47 7.63 -1.53 1.73
N GLN A 48 8.17 -2.66 1.23
CA GLN A 48 8.84 -2.69 -0.07
C GLN A 48 7.92 -2.23 -1.22
N GLU A 49 8.52 -1.65 -2.27
CA GLU A 49 7.80 -1.11 -3.41
C GLU A 49 6.94 -2.15 -4.12
N HIS A 50 7.36 -3.41 -4.16
CA HIS A 50 6.62 -4.48 -4.84
C HIS A 50 5.33 -4.90 -4.11
N CYS A 51 5.10 -4.43 -2.88
CA CYS A 51 3.90 -4.76 -2.09
C CYS A 51 2.66 -3.92 -2.47
N GLY A 52 2.82 -2.88 -3.29
CA GLY A 52 1.73 -2.00 -3.69
C GLY A 52 2.07 -1.18 -4.92
N TYR A 53 1.13 -0.35 -5.39
CA TYR A 53 1.40 0.55 -6.50
C TYR A 53 2.09 1.84 -6.02
N LEU A 54 2.89 2.40 -6.92
CA LEU A 54 3.42 3.76 -6.76
C LEU A 54 2.25 4.76 -6.71
N GLY A 55 2.25 5.66 -5.73
CA GLY A 55 1.16 6.62 -5.50
C GLY A 55 -0.01 6.08 -4.67
N PHE A 56 0.04 4.81 -4.24
CA PHE A 56 -0.94 4.16 -3.37
C PHE A 56 -0.35 3.92 -1.96
N GLU A 57 0.70 4.68 -1.60
CA GLU A 57 1.33 4.58 -0.29
C GLU A 57 0.49 5.25 0.80
N LEU A 58 0.21 4.49 1.85
CA LEU A 58 -0.44 4.94 3.07
C LEU A 58 0.60 5.19 4.17
N SER A 59 0.23 5.95 5.18
CA SER A 59 1.05 6.18 6.38
C SER A 59 0.20 6.09 7.64
N CYS A 60 0.81 5.74 8.76
CA CYS A 60 0.15 5.82 10.07
C CYS A 60 0.47 7.17 10.73
N THR A 61 -0.53 7.81 11.31
CA THR A 61 -0.32 8.99 12.16
C THR A 61 0.22 8.56 13.54
N GLU A 62 0.70 9.52 14.33
CA GLU A 62 1.10 9.27 15.73
C GLU A 62 -0.05 8.70 16.59
N SER A 63 -1.29 8.98 16.21
CA SER A 63 -2.50 8.43 16.86
C SER A 63 -2.97 7.10 16.26
N ASN A 64 -2.13 6.42 15.47
CA ASN A 64 -2.43 5.16 14.79
C ASN A 64 -3.60 5.21 13.80
N ASN A 65 -3.92 6.37 13.23
CA ASN A 65 -4.90 6.47 12.14
C ASN A 65 -4.21 6.23 10.80
N THR A 66 -4.93 5.63 9.84
CA THR A 66 -4.42 5.46 8.47
C THR A 66 -4.61 6.77 7.72
N GLU A 67 -3.55 7.33 7.16
CA GLU A 67 -3.53 8.58 6.39
C GLU A 67 -3.13 8.31 4.93
N PHE A 68 -3.78 9.03 4.01
CA PHE A 68 -3.43 9.04 2.59
C PHE A 68 -3.23 10.48 2.09
N GLU A 69 -2.18 10.68 1.29
CA GLU A 69 -1.85 11.96 0.67
C GLU A 69 -2.35 11.96 -0.78
N LEU A 70 -3.49 12.60 -1.00
CA LEU A 70 -4.11 12.73 -2.31
C LEU A 70 -3.51 13.94 -3.05
N GLN A 71 -3.12 13.71 -4.30
CA GLN A 71 -2.74 14.76 -5.24
C GLN A 71 -3.70 14.72 -6.41
N PHE A 72 -4.44 15.81 -6.61
CA PHE A 72 -5.38 15.92 -7.73
C PHE A 72 -5.32 17.31 -8.35
N LEU A 73 -5.51 17.35 -9.67
CA LEU A 73 -5.57 18.58 -10.43
C LEU A 73 -7.04 19.02 -10.50
N VAL A 74 -7.35 20.22 -10.02
CA VAL A 74 -8.68 20.82 -10.12
C VAL A 74 -8.63 21.99 -11.09
N THR A 75 -9.59 22.05 -12.00
CA THR A 75 -9.75 23.20 -12.87
C THR A 75 -10.72 24.17 -12.22
N ALA A 76 -10.27 25.39 -11.92
CA ALA A 76 -11.15 26.44 -11.42
C ALA A 76 -12.11 26.89 -12.53
N SER A 77 -13.35 27.18 -12.16
CA SER A 77 -14.39 27.63 -13.10
C SER A 77 -14.06 28.96 -13.78
N THR A 78 -13.17 29.77 -13.22
CA THR A 78 -12.69 31.00 -13.83
C THR A 78 -11.37 30.73 -14.54
N ASN A 79 -11.30 31.07 -15.83
CA ASN A 79 -10.07 31.14 -16.61
C ASN A 79 -9.26 29.83 -16.81
N ASN A 80 -9.88 28.65 -16.72
CA ASN A 80 -9.21 27.36 -16.93
C ASN A 80 -7.92 27.22 -16.10
N VAL A 81 -7.91 27.76 -14.88
CA VAL A 81 -6.75 27.69 -14.01
C VAL A 81 -6.68 26.29 -13.41
N VAL A 82 -5.58 25.59 -13.68
CA VAL A 82 -5.32 24.28 -13.08
C VAL A 82 -4.61 24.48 -11.75
N LEU A 83 -5.26 24.06 -10.67
CA LEU A 83 -4.75 24.13 -9.31
C LEU A 83 -4.36 22.71 -8.84
N PRO A 84 -3.08 22.47 -8.50
CA PRO A 84 -2.70 21.25 -7.82
C PRO A 84 -3.20 21.31 -6.38
N LEU A 85 -4.11 20.40 -6.02
CA LEU A 85 -4.58 20.24 -4.65
C LEU A 85 -3.88 19.05 -4.00
N PHE A 86 -3.21 19.36 -2.90
CA PHE A 86 -2.64 18.38 -1.98
C PHE A 86 -3.58 18.28 -0.78
N ALA A 87 -4.15 17.09 -0.57
CA ALA A 87 -5.04 16.83 0.54
C ALA A 87 -4.54 15.66 1.37
N LYS A 88 -4.59 15.83 2.68
CA LYS A 88 -4.40 14.74 3.64
C LYS A 88 -5.77 14.29 4.12
N VAL A 89 -6.02 12.99 4.03
CA VAL A 89 -7.28 12.36 4.47
C VAL A 89 -6.99 11.19 5.39
N TRP A 90 -7.90 10.94 6.31
CA TRP A 90 -7.88 9.72 7.11
C TRP A 90 -8.75 8.66 6.44
N ILE A 91 -8.28 7.42 6.44
CA ILE A 91 -9.00 6.26 5.93
C ILE A 91 -9.45 5.43 7.13
N TRP A 92 -10.75 5.14 7.20
CA TRP A 92 -11.30 4.30 8.25
C TRP A 92 -11.76 2.93 7.72
N GLU A 93 -12.07 2.81 6.43
CA GLU A 93 -12.41 1.54 5.79
C GLU A 93 -11.95 1.48 4.32
N ILE A 94 -11.53 0.29 3.89
CA ILE A 94 -11.21 -0.03 2.49
C ILE A 94 -12.01 -1.28 2.10
N ASP A 95 -12.98 -1.11 1.22
CA ASP A 95 -13.72 -2.21 0.63
C ASP A 95 -13.05 -2.64 -0.68
N TYR A 96 -12.23 -3.69 -0.59
CA TYR A 96 -11.54 -4.25 -1.74
C TYR A 96 -12.47 -4.90 -2.77
N LYS A 97 -13.66 -5.38 -2.35
CA LYS A 97 -14.61 -6.04 -3.26
C LYS A 97 -15.39 -5.00 -4.06
N ALA A 98 -15.80 -3.93 -3.41
CA ALA A 98 -16.48 -2.81 -4.06
C ALA A 98 -15.52 -1.82 -4.72
N GLN A 99 -14.22 -1.91 -4.45
CA GLN A 99 -13.20 -0.94 -4.85
C GLN A 99 -13.51 0.48 -4.33
N LEU A 100 -13.97 0.57 -3.08
CA LEU A 100 -14.33 1.82 -2.41
C LEU A 100 -13.39 2.09 -1.23
N ILE A 101 -13.02 3.37 -1.06
CA ILE A 101 -12.27 3.86 0.09
C ILE A 101 -13.16 4.82 0.84
N TYR A 102 -13.33 4.58 2.13
CA TYR A 102 -14.10 5.47 3.00
C TYR A 102 -13.16 6.36 3.78
N ILE A 103 -13.29 7.66 3.52
CA ILE A 103 -12.46 8.70 4.11
C ILE A 103 -13.23 9.49 5.16
N ASN A 104 -12.52 9.96 6.18
CA ASN A 104 -12.96 10.99 7.11
C ASN A 104 -11.93 12.12 7.17
N ASN A 105 -12.36 13.27 7.73
CA ASN A 105 -11.51 14.42 8.02
C ASN A 105 -10.60 14.89 6.84
N PHE A 106 -11.17 15.70 5.95
CA PHE A 106 -10.47 16.23 4.78
C PHE A 106 -9.78 17.56 5.10
N THR A 107 -8.45 17.60 5.02
CA THR A 107 -7.68 18.85 5.12
C THR A 107 -7.00 19.16 3.78
N ALA A 108 -7.57 20.08 3.02
CA ALA A 108 -6.92 20.62 1.83
C ALA A 108 -5.99 21.78 2.20
N LYS A 109 -4.76 21.74 1.68
CA LYS A 109 -3.88 22.91 1.64
C LYS A 109 -3.86 23.43 0.21
N SER A 110 -4.57 24.52 -0.05
CA SER A 110 -4.38 25.30 -1.27
C SER A 110 -3.28 26.33 -1.04
N CYS A 111 -2.27 26.39 -1.90
CA CYS A 111 -1.42 27.57 -1.99
C CYS A 111 -2.30 28.74 -2.45
N LEU A 112 -2.33 29.85 -1.69
CA LEU A 112 -2.92 31.08 -2.19
C LEU A 112 -2.08 31.56 -3.38
N PRO A 113 -2.69 31.95 -4.51
CA PRO A 113 -1.98 32.71 -5.53
C PRO A 113 -1.50 34.02 -4.88
N GLY A 114 -0.18 34.22 -4.88
CA GLY A 114 0.47 35.46 -4.46
C GLY A 114 0.39 36.54 -5.52
#